data_AF-A0A7J7IIP1-F1
#
_entry.id   AF-A0A7J7IIP1-F1
#
_cell.length_a   1.000
_cell.length_b   1.000
_cell.length_c   1.000
_cell.angle_alpha   90.00
_cell.angle_beta   90.00
_cell.angle_gamma   90.00
#
_symmetry.space_group_name_H-M   'P 1'
#
loop_
_entity.id
_entity.type
_entity.pdbx_description
1 polymer ?
#
loop_
_entity_poly.entity_id
_entity_poly.type
_entity_poly.pdbx_seq_one_letter_code
_entity_poly.pdbx_strand_id
1 'polypeptide(L)'
;MVLMDYREPFAEAGESPEQLADYEAIPTFLYAMPMSSSRIFLEETSLTARPAVPFEKLRRRLYSRLKSLGIRVLDVLEEEYCLIPMGGALPDFSQSLLGFGGTAGLVHPSTGYMMARTLNMASELASGIYRRSNTAVSDLWRELIWTDARLAQRDFFVFGGEVLLSMSLSELREFFVAFFELRDKMWHDFLSFRQLSGSERLSFGVEVFLRTSNRVRYKLAKKALQNWPLLIKSIVK
;
A
#
# COMPACT_ATOMS: atom_id res chain seq x y z
N MET A 1 12.22 6.75 14.56
CA MET A 1 11.83 6.30 13.21
C MET A 1 10.73 7.22 12.72
N VAL A 2 10.82 7.69 11.47
CA VAL A 2 9.75 8.46 10.82
C VAL A 2 9.16 7.59 9.73
N LEU A 3 7.86 7.31 9.84
CA LEU A 3 7.10 6.58 8.85
C LEU A 3 6.25 7.58 8.05
N MET A 4 6.41 7.57 6.73
CA MET A 4 5.55 8.28 5.79
C MET A 4 5.43 9.81 6.02
N ASP A 5 6.56 10.52 6.05
CA ASP A 5 6.55 11.98 6.13
C ASP A 5 6.15 12.61 4.78
N TYR A 6 4.85 12.90 4.65
CA TYR A 6 4.25 13.54 3.49
C TYR A 6 4.40 15.07 3.48
N ARG A 7 5.06 15.70 4.44
CA ARG A 7 5.27 17.17 4.39
C ARG A 7 6.00 17.52 3.10
N GLU A 8 5.71 18.68 2.53
CA GLU A 8 6.54 19.16 1.43
C GLU A 8 7.91 19.52 2.01
N PRO A 9 8.98 19.43 1.22
CA PRO A 9 10.20 20.17 1.54
C PRO A 9 9.77 21.59 1.93
N PHE A 10 10.26 22.12 3.04
CA PHE A 10 9.97 23.52 3.37
C PHE A 10 10.40 24.30 2.14
N ALA A 11 9.45 24.97 1.49
CA ALA A 11 9.69 25.77 0.31
C ALA A 11 10.69 26.87 0.72
N GLU A 12 11.99 26.56 0.67
CA GLU A 12 13.02 27.57 0.64
C GLU A 12 12.66 28.44 -0.55
N ALA A 13 12.63 29.76 -0.33
CA ALA A 13 12.32 30.75 -1.35
C ALA A 13 13.11 30.42 -2.64
N GLY A 14 12.45 29.82 -3.63
CA GLY A 14 13.13 29.28 -4.81
C GLY A 14 12.41 28.16 -5.55
N GLU A 15 11.43 27.46 -4.97
CA GLU A 15 10.61 26.51 -5.75
C GLU A 15 9.62 27.24 -6.66
N SER A 16 9.59 26.86 -7.93
CA SER A 16 8.68 27.45 -8.91
C SER A 16 7.23 26.95 -8.69
N PRO A 17 6.21 27.71 -9.13
CA PRO A 17 4.81 27.26 -9.08
C PRO A 17 4.59 25.88 -9.73
N GLU A 18 5.36 25.56 -10.78
CA GLU A 18 5.33 24.27 -11.46
C GLU A 18 5.84 23.13 -10.57
N GLN A 19 6.87 23.39 -9.74
CA GLN A 19 7.37 22.39 -8.79
C GLN A 19 6.36 22.11 -7.68
N LEU A 20 5.72 23.15 -7.15
CA LEU A 20 4.65 23.00 -6.15
C LEU A 20 3.46 22.21 -6.72
N ALA A 21 3.04 22.52 -7.95
CA ALA A 21 2.01 21.76 -8.63
C ALA A 21 2.41 20.29 -8.86
N ASP A 22 3.69 20.02 -9.13
CA ASP A 22 4.21 18.66 -9.30
C ASP A 22 4.20 17.84 -8.00
N TYR A 23 4.50 18.45 -6.85
CA TYR A 23 4.36 17.78 -5.54
C TYR A 23 2.90 17.45 -5.23
N GLU A 24 2.01 18.40 -5.47
CA GLU A 24 0.58 18.20 -5.24
C GLU A 24 0.00 17.11 -6.16
N ALA A 25 0.43 17.05 -7.41
CA ALA A 25 -0.06 16.09 -8.39
C ALA A 25 0.50 14.66 -8.21
N ILE A 26 1.76 14.53 -7.78
CA ILE A 26 2.43 13.23 -7.60
C ILE A 26 2.93 13.17 -6.16
N PRO A 27 2.16 12.60 -5.22
CA PRO A 27 2.55 12.54 -3.82
C PRO A 27 3.75 11.61 -3.61
N THR A 28 4.75 12.09 -2.86
CA THR A 28 5.85 11.29 -2.33
C THR A 28 6.07 11.64 -0.86
N PHE A 29 6.77 10.78 -0.14
CA PHE A 29 7.04 10.95 1.27
C PHE A 29 8.42 10.40 1.63
N LEU A 30 8.96 10.82 2.78
CA LEU A 30 10.23 10.33 3.31
C LEU A 30 10.03 9.21 4.34
N TYR A 31 10.79 8.13 4.19
CA TYR A 31 11.15 7.23 5.29
C TYR A 31 12.49 7.65 5.89
N ALA A 32 12.56 7.71 7.22
CA ALA A 32 13.81 7.91 7.95
C ALA A 32 13.95 6.87 9.07
N MET A 33 14.87 5.93 8.88
CA MET A 33 15.07 4.78 9.76
C MET A 33 16.51 4.78 10.30
N PRO A 34 16.72 5.14 11.58
CA PRO A 34 18.01 4.95 12.23
C PRO A 34 18.36 3.46 12.24
N MET A 35 19.47 3.10 11.62
CA MET A 35 19.95 1.71 11.53
C MET A 35 20.92 1.38 12.68
N SER A 36 21.60 2.40 13.20
CA SER A 36 22.47 2.34 14.38
C SER A 36 22.66 3.75 14.97
N SER A 37 23.53 3.90 15.97
CA SER A 37 23.89 5.22 16.51
C SER A 37 24.59 6.14 15.50
N SER A 38 25.16 5.60 14.41
CA SER A 38 25.93 6.37 13.43
C SER A 38 25.48 6.15 11.98
N ARG A 39 24.35 5.46 11.74
CA ARG A 39 23.83 5.16 10.40
C ARG A 39 22.33 5.39 10.34
N ILE A 40 21.88 6.02 9.28
CA ILE A 40 20.47 6.28 8.99
C ILE A 40 20.17 5.90 7.55
N PHE A 41 19.02 5.27 7.34
CA PHE A 41 18.43 5.03 6.03
C PHE A 41 17.40 6.12 5.74
N LEU A 42 17.49 6.72 4.55
CA LEU A 42 16.66 7.82 4.08
C LEU A 42 16.15 7.47 2.68
N GLU A 43 14.84 7.43 2.49
CA GLU A 43 14.22 7.02 1.23
C GLU A 43 13.03 7.91 0.89
N GLU A 44 13.01 8.47 -0.32
CA GLU A 44 11.83 9.13 -0.85
C GLU A 44 11.01 8.12 -1.65
N THR A 45 9.77 7.91 -1.24
CA THR A 45 8.87 6.88 -1.75
C THR A 45 7.61 7.48 -2.34
N SER A 46 7.10 6.91 -3.42
CA SER A 46 5.71 7.09 -3.85
C SER A 46 4.90 5.88 -3.42
N LEU A 47 3.81 6.09 -2.66
CA LEU A 47 2.98 4.99 -2.15
C LEU A 47 2.34 4.19 -3.27
N THR A 48 1.72 4.89 -4.21
CA THR A 48 1.03 4.29 -5.34
C THR A 48 1.08 5.26 -6.51
N ALA A 49 1.44 4.76 -7.68
CA ALA A 49 1.51 5.53 -8.91
C ALA A 49 1.29 4.61 -10.12
N ARG A 50 0.64 5.15 -11.16
CA ARG A 50 0.46 4.46 -12.44
C ARG A 50 0.63 5.49 -13.57
N PRO A 51 1.75 5.49 -14.33
CA PRO A 51 2.92 4.60 -14.21
C PRO A 51 3.76 4.85 -12.95
N ALA A 52 4.74 3.99 -12.68
CA ALA A 52 5.68 4.16 -11.57
C ALA A 52 6.45 5.49 -11.68
N VAL A 53 6.70 6.13 -10.53
CA VAL A 53 7.47 7.37 -10.49
C VAL A 53 8.94 7.06 -10.82
N PRO A 54 9.58 7.78 -11.76
CA PRO A 54 10.98 7.55 -12.09
C PRO A 54 11.91 7.76 -10.89
N PHE A 55 12.89 6.89 -10.72
CA PHE A 55 13.84 6.97 -9.60
C PHE A 55 14.60 8.29 -9.54
N GLU A 56 14.99 8.86 -10.68
CA GLU A 56 15.64 10.19 -10.70
C GLU A 56 14.76 11.30 -10.13
N LYS A 57 13.44 11.21 -10.31
CA LYS A 57 12.51 12.17 -9.71
C LYS A 57 12.47 11.99 -8.19
N LEU A 58 12.40 10.74 -7.70
CA LEU A 58 12.45 10.42 -6.27
C LEU A 58 13.76 10.90 -5.64
N ARG A 59 14.90 10.62 -6.29
CA ARG A 59 16.23 11.08 -5.89
C ARG A 59 16.28 12.59 -5.77
N ARG A 60 15.85 13.34 -6.80
CA ARG A 60 15.82 14.81 -6.75
C ARG A 60 14.99 15.34 -5.57
N ARG A 61 13.82 14.74 -5.32
CA ARG A 61 12.95 15.12 -4.20
C ARG A 61 13.56 14.79 -2.85
N LEU A 62 14.22 13.63 -2.72
CA LEU A 62 14.98 13.26 -1.53
C LEU A 62 16.02 14.33 -1.20
N TYR A 63 16.89 14.67 -2.15
CA TYR A 63 17.94 15.68 -1.91
C TYR A 63 17.37 17.08 -1.65
N SER A 64 16.28 17.47 -2.32
CA SER A 64 15.58 18.73 -2.02
C SER A 64 15.08 18.77 -0.57
N ARG A 65 14.44 17.68 -0.14
CA ARG A 65 13.95 17.52 1.22
C ARG A 65 15.08 17.54 2.25
N LEU A 66 16.15 16.77 2.03
CA LEU A 66 17.31 16.74 2.92
C LEU A 66 17.93 18.13 3.06
N LYS A 67 18.07 18.87 1.95
CA LYS A 67 18.53 20.27 1.97
C LYS A 67 17.63 21.16 2.84
N SER A 68 16.29 21.08 2.66
CA SER A 68 15.33 21.86 3.46
C SER A 68 15.35 21.51 4.96
N LEU A 69 15.79 20.30 5.31
CA LEU A 69 15.98 19.85 6.69
C LEU A 69 17.35 20.21 7.25
N GLY A 70 18.20 20.92 6.49
CA GLY A 70 19.58 21.25 6.88
C GLY A 70 20.51 20.04 6.86
N ILE A 71 20.11 18.93 6.23
CA ILE A 71 20.90 17.70 6.15
C ILE A 71 21.78 17.75 4.92
N ARG A 72 23.10 17.79 5.14
CA ARG A 72 24.11 17.66 4.09
C ARG A 72 24.57 16.21 4.00
N VAL A 73 24.34 15.57 2.86
CA VAL A 73 24.88 14.24 2.56
C VAL A 73 26.38 14.38 2.29
N LEU A 74 27.20 13.74 3.11
CA LEU A 74 28.66 13.73 2.97
C LEU A 74 29.16 12.45 2.29
N ASP A 75 28.53 11.33 2.62
CA ASP A 75 28.87 10.01 2.12
C ASP A 75 27.60 9.15 2.03
N VAL A 76 27.54 8.26 1.03
CA VAL A 76 26.44 7.31 0.82
C VAL A 76 27.03 5.92 0.86
N LEU A 77 26.70 5.17 1.90
CA LEU A 77 27.23 3.82 2.10
C LEU A 77 26.65 2.82 1.09
N GLU A 78 25.34 2.90 0.86
CA GLU A 78 24.57 1.99 0.02
C GLU A 78 23.40 2.75 -0.64
N GLU A 79 23.00 2.31 -1.84
CA GLU A 79 21.85 2.83 -2.58
C GLU A 79 20.98 1.65 -3.03
N GLU A 80 19.67 1.74 -2.80
CA GLU A 80 18.70 0.71 -3.16
C GLU A 80 17.62 1.29 -4.07
N TYR A 81 17.16 0.48 -5.02
CA TYR A 81 16.04 0.78 -5.90
C TYR A 81 14.94 -0.25 -5.67
N CYS A 82 13.80 0.19 -5.15
CA CYS A 82 12.67 -0.69 -4.85
C CYS A 82 11.46 -0.33 -5.70
N LEU A 83 10.86 -1.34 -6.34
CA LEU A 83 9.58 -1.25 -7.03
C LEU A 83 8.67 -2.37 -6.53
N ILE A 84 7.54 -1.98 -5.93
CA ILE A 84 6.57 -2.93 -5.38
C ILE A 84 5.35 -3.00 -6.32
N PRO A 85 5.04 -4.17 -6.91
CA PRO A 85 3.83 -4.34 -7.71
C PRO A 85 2.61 -4.43 -6.78
N MET A 86 1.99 -3.28 -6.51
CA MET A 86 0.86 -3.08 -5.59
C MET A 86 -0.34 -4.01 -5.90
N GLY A 87 -0.36 -5.20 -5.29
CA GLY A 87 -1.39 -6.22 -5.51
C GLY A 87 -1.13 -7.18 -6.67
N GLY A 88 -0.27 -6.80 -7.61
CA GLY A 88 0.15 -7.60 -8.77
C GLY A 88 -0.99 -8.20 -9.62
N ALA A 89 -0.63 -8.98 -10.63
CA ALA A 89 -1.59 -9.89 -11.27
C ALA A 89 -1.83 -11.09 -10.34
N LEU A 90 -3.03 -11.65 -10.39
CA LEU A 90 -3.25 -12.98 -9.82
C LEU A 90 -2.45 -14.02 -10.64
N PRO A 91 -1.89 -15.05 -10.00
CA PRO A 91 -1.22 -16.11 -10.73
C PRO A 91 -2.23 -16.91 -11.57
N ASP A 92 -1.75 -17.54 -12.64
CA ASP A 92 -2.55 -18.51 -13.38
C ASP A 92 -2.80 -19.73 -12.49
N PHE A 93 -4.05 -19.95 -12.07
CA PHE A 93 -4.39 -21.06 -11.20
C PHE A 93 -4.34 -22.43 -11.90
N SER A 94 -4.18 -22.48 -13.22
CA SER A 94 -4.02 -23.74 -13.96
C SER A 94 -2.57 -24.24 -14.01
N GLN A 95 -1.60 -23.43 -13.58
CA GLN A 95 -0.19 -23.77 -13.64
C GLN A 95 0.17 -24.91 -12.66
N SER A 96 1.21 -25.67 -12.99
CA SER A 96 1.68 -26.83 -12.21
C SER A 96 2.53 -26.47 -10.99
N LEU A 97 2.85 -25.19 -10.78
CA LEU A 97 3.66 -24.70 -9.68
C LEU A 97 2.82 -23.84 -8.73
N LEU A 98 2.96 -24.10 -7.43
CA LEU A 98 2.37 -23.26 -6.39
C LEU A 98 3.38 -22.19 -5.99
N GLY A 99 3.10 -20.94 -6.35
CA GLY A 99 3.90 -19.79 -5.92
C GLY A 99 3.61 -19.41 -4.46
N PHE A 100 4.50 -18.61 -3.88
CA PHE A 100 4.29 -18.03 -2.55
C PHE A 100 4.90 -16.62 -2.46
N GLY A 101 4.36 -15.79 -1.57
CA GLY A 101 4.74 -14.38 -1.47
C GLY A 101 4.39 -13.58 -2.72
N GLY A 102 5.35 -12.82 -3.24
CA GLY A 102 5.13 -11.91 -4.37
C GLY A 102 4.72 -12.63 -5.65
N THR A 103 5.28 -13.82 -5.89
CA THR A 103 4.95 -14.69 -7.03
C THR A 103 3.52 -15.23 -6.97
N ALA A 104 2.92 -15.26 -5.77
CA ALA A 104 1.53 -15.61 -5.56
C ALA A 104 0.58 -14.40 -5.55
N GLY A 105 1.07 -13.17 -5.81
CA GLY A 105 0.27 -11.95 -5.76
C GLY A 105 -0.14 -11.53 -4.35
N LEU A 106 0.62 -11.93 -3.31
CA LEU A 106 0.23 -11.69 -1.91
C LEU A 106 0.50 -10.27 -1.40
N VAL A 107 1.12 -9.41 -2.21
CA VAL A 107 1.35 -8.00 -1.90
C VAL A 107 0.01 -7.28 -1.65
N HIS A 108 -0.07 -6.47 -0.60
CA HIS A 108 -1.28 -5.71 -0.28
C HIS A 108 -1.53 -4.63 -1.36
N PRO A 109 -2.68 -4.63 -2.07
CA PRO A 109 -2.92 -3.71 -3.19
C PRO A 109 -2.88 -2.22 -2.84
N SER A 110 -3.20 -1.83 -1.61
CA SER A 110 -3.19 -0.41 -1.18
C SER A 110 -1.92 0.04 -0.46
N THR A 111 -1.08 -0.87 0.05
CA THR A 111 0.03 -0.52 0.97
C THR A 111 1.38 -1.12 0.58
N GLY A 112 1.40 -2.13 -0.29
CA GLY A 112 2.63 -2.84 -0.67
C GLY A 112 3.13 -3.83 0.37
N TYR A 113 2.49 -3.93 1.55
CA TYR A 113 2.92 -4.85 2.60
C TYR A 113 2.64 -6.30 2.24
N MET A 114 3.56 -7.18 2.62
CA MET A 114 3.46 -8.62 2.33
C MET A 114 4.02 -9.50 3.45
N MET A 115 5.08 -9.05 4.13
CA MET A 115 5.85 -9.88 5.07
C MET A 115 5.00 -10.48 6.19
N ALA A 116 4.24 -9.66 6.91
CA ALA A 116 3.37 -10.14 7.99
C ALA A 116 2.38 -11.20 7.49
N ARG A 117 1.74 -10.95 6.34
CA ARG A 117 0.82 -11.89 5.70
C ARG A 117 1.50 -13.22 5.38
N THR A 118 2.66 -13.18 4.74
CA THR A 118 3.39 -14.41 4.35
C THR A 118 3.86 -15.19 5.56
N LEU A 119 4.33 -14.52 6.62
CA LEU A 119 4.74 -15.20 7.85
C LEU A 119 3.57 -15.90 8.54
N ASN A 120 2.41 -15.22 8.63
CA ASN A 120 1.19 -15.80 9.21
C ASN A 120 0.65 -16.98 8.39
N MET A 121 0.81 -16.97 7.06
CA MET A 121 0.31 -18.02 6.18
C MET A 121 1.25 -19.24 6.08
N ALA A 122 2.54 -19.09 6.37
CA ALA A 122 3.56 -20.09 6.02
C ALA A 122 3.30 -21.47 6.64
N SER A 123 2.99 -21.53 7.94
CA SER A 123 2.78 -22.80 8.66
C SER A 123 1.49 -23.52 8.22
N GLU A 124 0.40 -22.77 8.07
CA GLU A 124 -0.88 -23.30 7.58
C GLU A 124 -0.74 -23.83 6.15
N LEU A 125 -0.06 -23.08 5.27
CA LEU A 125 0.18 -23.48 3.90
C LEU A 125 1.03 -24.76 3.82
N ALA A 126 2.15 -24.82 4.53
CA ALA A 126 3.01 -26.01 4.55
C ALA A 126 2.24 -27.25 5.03
N SER A 127 1.48 -27.12 6.12
CA SER A 127 0.64 -28.21 6.64
C SER A 127 -0.50 -28.58 5.68
N GLY A 128 -1.07 -27.59 4.99
CA GLY A 128 -2.12 -27.75 3.99
C GLY A 128 -1.63 -28.54 2.77
N ILE A 129 -0.44 -28.22 2.28
CA ILE A 129 0.24 -28.93 1.18
C ILE A 129 0.54 -30.37 1.59
N TYR A 130 1.14 -30.58 2.77
CA TYR A 130 1.49 -31.92 3.26
C TYR A 130 0.27 -32.85 3.34
N ARG A 131 -0.88 -32.36 3.85
CA ARG A 131 -2.13 -33.14 3.95
C ARG A 131 -2.79 -33.42 2.60
N ARG A 132 -2.42 -32.70 1.55
CA ARG A 132 -3.02 -32.74 0.20
C ARG A 132 -1.99 -33.16 -0.85
N SER A 133 -1.05 -34.03 -0.48
CA SER A 133 0.06 -34.43 -1.36
C SER A 133 -0.38 -35.04 -2.70
N ASN A 134 -1.61 -35.55 -2.79
CA ASN A 134 -2.19 -36.15 -3.99
C ASN A 134 -3.18 -35.24 -4.73
N THR A 135 -3.37 -34.00 -4.28
CA THR A 135 -4.27 -33.02 -4.90
C THR A 135 -3.57 -32.31 -6.04
N ALA A 136 -4.30 -31.98 -7.11
CA ALA A 136 -3.76 -31.18 -8.20
C ALA A 136 -3.36 -29.78 -7.70
N VAL A 137 -2.22 -29.26 -8.17
CA VAL A 137 -1.72 -27.93 -7.77
C VAL A 137 -2.74 -26.83 -8.06
N SER A 138 -3.54 -26.98 -9.11
CA SER A 138 -4.62 -26.05 -9.45
C SER A 138 -5.65 -25.87 -8.35
N ASP A 139 -5.95 -26.94 -7.61
CA ASP A 139 -6.92 -26.91 -6.51
C ASP A 139 -6.27 -26.30 -5.27
N LEU A 140 -4.98 -26.56 -5.03
CA LEU A 140 -4.23 -25.97 -3.92
C LEU A 140 -4.21 -24.43 -3.97
N TRP A 141 -4.16 -23.84 -5.17
CA TRP A 141 -4.29 -22.39 -5.34
C TRP A 141 -5.58 -21.86 -4.72
N ARG A 142 -6.73 -22.50 -5.02
CA ARG A 142 -8.05 -22.04 -4.58
C ARG A 142 -8.36 -22.43 -3.14
N GLU A 143 -7.83 -23.56 -2.68
CA GLU A 143 -8.10 -24.08 -1.34
C GLU A 143 -7.20 -23.44 -0.27
N LEU A 144 -5.93 -23.17 -0.59
CA LEU A 144 -4.93 -22.80 0.42
C LEU A 144 -4.46 -21.34 0.32
N ILE A 145 -4.50 -20.72 -0.86
CA ILE A 145 -3.94 -19.36 -1.06
C ILE A 145 -5.03 -18.36 -1.43
N TRP A 146 -5.73 -18.54 -2.54
CA TRP A 146 -6.73 -17.64 -3.10
C TRP A 146 -8.13 -18.23 -2.99
N THR A 147 -8.57 -18.42 -1.74
CA THR A 147 -9.96 -18.74 -1.44
C THR A 147 -10.88 -17.61 -1.90
N ASP A 148 -12.17 -17.92 -2.08
CA ASP A 148 -13.19 -16.93 -2.45
C ASP A 148 -13.22 -15.73 -1.49
N ALA A 149 -13.03 -15.97 -0.18
CA ALA A 149 -12.96 -14.94 0.83
C ALA A 149 -11.72 -14.03 0.68
N ARG A 150 -10.56 -14.61 0.34
CA ARG A 150 -9.32 -13.85 0.10
C ARG A 150 -9.36 -13.08 -1.22
N LEU A 151 -9.99 -13.63 -2.25
CA LEU A 151 -10.25 -12.93 -3.51
C LEU A 151 -11.19 -11.74 -3.30
N ALA A 152 -12.29 -11.93 -2.57
CA ALA A 152 -13.20 -10.85 -2.21
C ALA A 152 -12.48 -9.76 -1.40
N GLN A 153 -11.63 -10.14 -0.43
CA GLN A 153 -10.86 -9.16 0.34
C GLN A 153 -9.83 -8.44 -0.50
N ARG A 154 -9.17 -9.15 -1.42
CA ARG A 154 -8.26 -8.52 -2.38
C ARG A 154 -8.98 -7.48 -3.22
N ASP A 155 -10.18 -7.79 -3.73
CA ASP A 155 -11.00 -6.85 -4.51
C ASP A 155 -11.28 -5.56 -3.70
N PHE A 156 -11.57 -5.68 -2.40
CA PHE A 156 -11.72 -4.53 -1.49
C PHE A 156 -10.45 -3.67 -1.38
N PHE A 157 -9.28 -4.30 -1.24
CA PHE A 157 -8.02 -3.56 -1.16
C PHE A 157 -7.58 -2.96 -2.50
N VAL A 158 -7.89 -3.62 -3.63
CA VAL A 158 -7.68 -3.05 -4.96
C VAL A 158 -8.50 -1.76 -5.10
N PHE A 159 -9.76 -1.79 -4.65
CA PHE A 159 -10.58 -0.58 -4.58
C PHE A 159 -9.92 0.53 -3.73
N GLY A 160 -9.41 0.19 -2.54
CA GLY A 160 -8.66 1.14 -1.70
C GLY A 160 -7.43 1.72 -2.42
N GLY A 161 -6.68 0.89 -3.17
CA GLY A 161 -5.54 1.36 -3.96
C GLY A 161 -5.95 2.31 -5.10
N GLU A 162 -7.06 2.04 -5.77
CA GLU A 162 -7.63 2.90 -6.83
C GLU A 162 -8.15 4.25 -6.32
N VAL A 163 -8.57 4.30 -5.04
CA VAL A 163 -8.89 5.55 -4.36
C VAL A 163 -7.62 6.36 -4.12
N LEU A 164 -6.60 5.76 -3.50
CA LEU A 164 -5.34 6.43 -3.19
C LEU A 164 -4.63 6.95 -4.44
N LEU A 165 -4.68 6.20 -5.55
CA LEU A 165 -4.15 6.61 -6.86
C LEU A 165 -4.79 7.90 -7.42
N SER A 166 -5.98 8.27 -6.95
CA SER A 166 -6.73 9.44 -7.45
C SER A 166 -6.63 10.67 -6.56
N MET A 167 -5.84 10.58 -5.48
CA MET A 167 -5.68 11.64 -4.50
C MET A 167 -4.48 12.52 -4.82
N SER A 168 -4.64 13.83 -4.68
CA SER A 168 -3.52 14.76 -4.60
C SER A 168 -2.80 14.66 -3.25
N LEU A 169 -1.66 15.33 -3.10
CA LEU A 169 -0.88 15.28 -1.85
C LEU A 169 -1.69 15.80 -0.66
N SER A 170 -2.38 16.93 -0.81
CA SER A 170 -3.24 17.46 0.25
C SER A 170 -4.41 16.52 0.60
N GLU A 171 -5.04 15.89 -0.39
CA GLU A 171 -6.10 14.91 -0.16
C GLU A 171 -5.56 13.65 0.55
N LEU A 172 -4.37 13.20 0.18
CA LEU A 172 -3.72 12.01 0.74
C LEU A 172 -3.32 12.23 2.21
N ARG A 173 -2.82 13.43 2.55
CA ARG A 173 -2.54 13.84 3.94
C ARG A 173 -3.82 13.79 4.79
N GLU A 174 -4.90 14.39 4.31
CA GLU A 174 -6.20 14.35 5.01
C GLU A 174 -6.71 12.91 5.19
N PHE A 175 -6.56 12.09 4.16
CA PHE A 175 -6.92 10.67 4.23
C PHE A 175 -6.13 9.94 5.31
N PHE A 176 -4.80 10.10 5.35
CA PHE A 176 -3.97 9.40 6.32
C PHE A 176 -4.18 9.87 7.76
N VAL A 177 -4.42 11.17 7.98
CA VAL A 177 -4.85 11.67 9.29
C VAL A 177 -6.11 10.93 9.75
N ALA A 178 -7.15 10.90 8.92
CA ALA A 178 -8.39 10.21 9.25
C ALA A 178 -8.23 8.68 9.41
N PHE A 179 -7.36 8.05 8.60
CA PHE A 179 -7.07 6.62 8.66
C PHE A 179 -6.37 6.24 9.97
N PHE A 180 -5.38 7.02 10.42
CA PHE A 180 -4.64 6.74 11.66
C PHE A 180 -5.40 7.17 12.92
N GLU A 181 -6.46 7.97 12.80
CA GLU A 181 -7.42 8.24 13.88
C GLU A 181 -8.44 7.12 14.12
N LEU A 182 -8.47 6.09 13.26
CA LEU A 182 -9.26 4.89 13.50
C LEU A 182 -8.78 4.17 14.76
N ARG A 183 -9.65 3.39 15.39
CA ARG A 183 -9.26 2.48 16.48
C ARG A 183 -8.09 1.60 16.02
N ASP A 184 -7.08 1.46 16.88
CA ASP A 184 -5.84 0.70 16.59
C ASP A 184 -6.08 -0.63 15.91
N LYS A 185 -7.05 -1.40 16.45
CA LYS A 185 -7.42 -2.69 15.90
C LYS A 185 -7.83 -2.62 14.42
N MET A 186 -8.58 -1.61 14.00
CA MET A 186 -9.13 -1.53 12.64
C MET A 186 -8.04 -1.33 11.60
N TRP A 187 -7.12 -0.40 11.82
CA TRP A 187 -6.04 -0.17 10.87
C TRP A 187 -4.95 -1.25 10.97
N HIS A 188 -4.67 -1.82 12.16
CA HIS A 188 -3.80 -3.00 12.27
C HIS A 188 -4.34 -4.20 11.48
N ASP A 189 -5.64 -4.49 11.62
CA ASP A 189 -6.28 -5.60 10.93
C ASP A 189 -6.27 -5.40 9.41
N PHE A 190 -6.46 -4.16 8.95
CA PHE A 190 -6.34 -3.79 7.54
C PHE A 190 -4.90 -4.01 7.04
N LEU A 191 -3.88 -3.43 7.72
CA LEU A 191 -2.49 -3.49 7.28
C LEU A 191 -1.86 -4.89 7.36
N SER A 192 -2.28 -5.71 8.33
CA SER A 192 -1.78 -7.08 8.51
C SER A 192 -2.28 -8.05 7.44
N PHE A 193 -3.25 -7.64 6.61
CA PHE A 193 -3.93 -8.49 5.64
C PHE A 193 -4.51 -9.76 6.30
N ARG A 194 -4.91 -9.69 7.58
CA ARG A 194 -5.68 -10.80 8.15
C ARG A 194 -7.00 -10.93 7.40
N GLN A 195 -7.62 -12.12 7.44
CA GLN A 195 -8.94 -12.27 6.83
C GLN A 195 -9.96 -11.43 7.60
N LEU A 196 -10.56 -10.47 6.91
CA LEU A 196 -11.66 -9.62 7.33
C LEU A 196 -12.96 -10.19 6.77
N SER A 197 -14.00 -10.18 7.59
CA SER A 197 -15.35 -10.48 7.11
C SER A 197 -15.86 -9.38 6.18
N GLY A 198 -16.97 -9.65 5.49
CA GLY A 198 -17.69 -8.64 4.72
C GLY A 198 -18.14 -7.44 5.57
N SER A 199 -18.66 -7.71 6.76
CA SER A 199 -19.09 -6.67 7.71
C SER A 199 -17.91 -5.85 8.23
N GLU A 200 -16.76 -6.47 8.52
CA GLU A 200 -15.55 -5.76 8.94
C GLU A 200 -15.04 -4.81 7.85
N ARG A 201 -15.05 -5.23 6.58
CA ARG A 201 -14.69 -4.39 5.43
C ARG A 201 -15.65 -3.21 5.25
N LEU A 202 -16.96 -3.46 5.38
CA LEU A 202 -17.97 -2.40 5.33
C LEU A 202 -17.79 -1.40 6.47
N SER A 203 -17.67 -1.88 7.71
CA SER A 203 -17.44 -1.03 8.88
C SER A 203 -16.16 -0.21 8.74
N PHE A 204 -15.09 -0.81 8.22
CA PHE A 204 -13.85 -0.11 7.92
C PHE A 204 -14.06 1.03 6.92
N GLY A 205 -14.70 0.74 5.78
CA GLY A 205 -14.98 1.75 4.75
C GLY A 205 -15.85 2.90 5.26
N VAL A 206 -16.87 2.60 6.07
CA VAL A 206 -17.76 3.60 6.68
C VAL A 206 -17.01 4.48 7.68
N GLU A 207 -16.20 3.89 8.58
CA GLU A 207 -15.43 4.67 9.56
C GLU A 207 -14.43 5.61 8.90
N VAL A 208 -13.72 5.15 7.86
CA VAL A 208 -12.83 6.03 7.05
C VAL A 208 -13.65 7.15 6.40
N PHE A 209 -14.79 6.82 5.79
CA PHE A 209 -15.64 7.81 5.12
C PHE A 209 -16.15 8.87 6.10
N LEU A 210 -16.58 8.49 7.30
CA LEU A 210 -17.09 9.42 8.30
C LEU A 210 -16.01 10.33 8.90
N ARG A 211 -14.75 9.91 8.90
CA ARG A 211 -13.63 10.69 9.47
C ARG A 211 -12.91 11.59 8.47
N THR A 212 -13.05 11.31 7.18
CA THR A 212 -12.41 12.12 6.13
C THR A 212 -13.18 13.41 5.82
N SER A 213 -12.51 14.37 5.20
CA SER A 213 -13.12 15.64 4.77
C SER A 213 -14.15 15.42 3.65
N ASN A 214 -15.03 16.40 3.41
CA ASN A 214 -15.99 16.33 2.30
C ASN A 214 -15.32 16.18 0.91
N ARG A 215 -14.12 16.73 0.75
CA ARG A 215 -13.32 16.61 -0.47
C ARG A 215 -12.89 15.16 -0.70
N VAL A 216 -12.34 14.52 0.33
CA VAL A 216 -11.93 13.11 0.28
C VAL A 216 -13.15 12.18 0.16
N ARG A 217 -14.24 12.46 0.89
CA ARG A 217 -15.52 11.73 0.76
C ARG A 217 -16.06 11.73 -0.66
N TYR A 218 -15.99 12.87 -1.36
CA TYR A 218 -16.40 12.94 -2.76
C TYR A 218 -15.58 11.98 -3.64
N LYS A 219 -14.26 11.91 -3.46
CA LYS A 219 -13.40 10.97 -4.20
C LYS A 219 -13.73 9.52 -3.87
N LEU A 220 -13.89 9.19 -2.59
CA LEU A 220 -14.31 7.87 -2.11
C LEU A 220 -15.64 7.45 -2.75
N ALA A 221 -16.67 8.30 -2.68
CA ALA A 221 -17.99 8.04 -3.24
C ALA A 221 -17.95 7.91 -4.77
N LYS A 222 -17.24 8.80 -5.47
CA LYS A 222 -17.07 8.74 -6.92
C LYS A 222 -16.43 7.42 -7.36
N LYS A 223 -15.34 7.00 -6.70
CA LYS A 223 -14.67 5.74 -6.99
C LYS A 223 -15.54 4.54 -6.64
N ALA A 224 -16.28 4.60 -5.53
CA ALA A 224 -17.21 3.56 -5.11
C ALA A 224 -18.33 3.37 -6.16
N LEU A 225 -18.88 4.45 -6.69
CA LEU A 225 -19.87 4.41 -7.77
C LEU A 225 -19.28 3.86 -9.08
N GLN A 226 -18.03 4.19 -9.43
CA GLN A 226 -17.38 3.67 -10.62
C GLN A 226 -17.08 2.16 -10.53
N ASN A 227 -16.84 1.64 -9.32
CA ASN A 227 -16.41 0.25 -9.08
C ASN A 227 -17.40 -0.53 -8.19
N TRP A 228 -18.66 -0.10 -8.16
CA TRP A 228 -19.66 -0.61 -7.23
C TRP A 228 -19.87 -2.13 -7.30
N PRO A 229 -19.79 -2.83 -8.45
CA PRO A 229 -20.00 -4.27 -8.48
C PRO A 229 -18.91 -5.03 -7.72
N LEU A 230 -17.65 -4.59 -7.87
CA LEU A 230 -16.50 -5.19 -7.16
C LEU A 230 -16.57 -4.90 -5.66
N LEU A 231 -16.92 -3.66 -5.30
CA LEU A 231 -17.06 -3.27 -3.90
C LEU A 231 -18.19 -4.07 -3.21
N ILE A 232 -19.36 -4.19 -3.83
CA ILE A 232 -20.47 -4.98 -3.26
C ILE A 232 -20.08 -6.46 -3.15
N LYS A 233 -19.50 -7.05 -4.21
CA LYS A 233 -19.02 -8.43 -4.16
C LYS A 233 -18.01 -8.65 -3.03
N SER A 234 -17.15 -7.67 -2.79
CA SER A 234 -16.17 -7.70 -1.70
C SER A 234 -16.77 -7.54 -0.31
N ILE A 235 -18.05 -7.17 -0.18
CA ILE A 235 -18.72 -7.02 1.11
C ILE A 235 -19.68 -8.19 1.37
N VAL A 236 -20.29 -8.73 0.32
CA VAL A 236 -21.30 -9.81 0.44
C VAL A 236 -20.67 -11.20 0.57
N LYS A 237 -19.50 -11.42 -0.05
CA LYS A 237 -18.71 -12.67 0.10
C LYS A 237 -17.72 -12.58 1.24
#